data_AF-A0A1B6FCV3-F1
#
_entry.id   AF-A0A1B6FCV3-F1
#
_cell.length_a   1.000
_cell.length_b   1.000
_cell.length_c   1.000
_cell.angle_alpha   90.00
_cell.angle_beta   90.00
_cell.angle_gamma   90.00
#
_symmetry.space_group_name_H-M   'P 1'
#
loop_
_entity.id
_entity.type
_entity.pdbx_description
1 polymer ?
#
loop_
_entity_poly.entity_id
_entity_poly.type
_entity_poly.pdbx_seq_one_letter_code
_entity_poly.pdbx_strand_id
1 'polypeptide(L)'
;SALEVAKFQGAKIKTVSGIRGQIKKAESKPEGSFRGTFEDKIKMSDIVFLRTWVRVEIEKFYNPATNLLQPKERKSTWTLAKTIRQLKIENDIKVEPNPDHLYTDIHRREKVFKP
;
A
#
# COMPACT_ATOMS: atom_id res chain seq x y z
N SER A 1 8.00 -0.23 17.25
CA SER A 1 8.81 0.31 18.36
C SER A 1 8.12 1.49 19.04
N ALA A 2 8.37 1.74 20.33
CA ALA A 2 7.79 2.87 21.06
C ALA A 2 8.17 4.24 20.45
N LEU A 3 9.35 4.35 19.85
CA LEU A 3 9.79 5.57 19.14
C LEU A 3 8.93 5.88 17.91
N GLU A 4 8.50 4.86 17.18
CA GLU A 4 7.61 5.03 16.02
C GLU A 4 6.24 5.53 16.47
N VAL A 5 5.70 4.96 17.56
CA VAL A 5 4.43 5.42 18.12
C VAL A 5 4.54 6.86 18.61
N ALA A 6 5.64 7.22 19.27
CA ALA A 6 5.89 8.60 19.73
C ALA A 6 5.93 9.59 18.55
N LYS A 7 6.54 9.19 17.42
CA LYS A 7 6.57 10.01 16.19
C LYS A 7 5.16 10.31 15.66
N PHE A 8 4.22 9.40 15.84
CA PHE A 8 2.83 9.54 15.39
C PHE A 8 1.85 9.84 16.53
N GLN A 9 2.34 10.29 17.70
CA GLN A 9 1.47 10.69 18.79
C GLN A 9 0.60 11.87 18.37
N GLY A 10 -0.69 11.81 18.67
CA GLY A 10 -1.66 12.81 18.24
C GLY A 10 -2.17 12.65 16.81
N ALA A 11 -1.66 11.67 16.04
CA ALA A 11 -2.12 11.45 14.67
C ALA A 11 -3.56 10.92 14.61
N LYS A 12 -4.29 11.31 13.56
CA LYS A 12 -5.68 10.90 13.30
C LYS A 12 -5.73 9.51 12.67
N ILE A 13 -6.47 8.60 13.28
CA ILE A 13 -6.67 7.22 12.83
C ILE A 13 -8.16 6.98 12.53
N LYS A 14 -8.46 5.99 11.69
CA LYS A 14 -9.84 5.64 11.31
C LYS A 14 -9.98 4.13 11.15
N THR A 15 -11.09 3.56 11.61
CA THR A 15 -11.38 2.12 11.41
C THR A 15 -12.05 1.87 10.05
N VAL A 16 -12.03 0.61 9.58
CA VAL A 16 -12.80 0.17 8.38
C VAL A 16 -14.29 0.50 8.52
N SER A 17 -14.83 0.38 9.74
CA SER A 17 -16.21 0.74 10.08
C SER A 17 -16.49 2.25 10.09
N GLY A 18 -15.46 3.09 9.89
CA GLY A 18 -15.62 4.53 9.74
C GLY A 18 -15.43 5.37 11.00
N ILE A 19 -15.19 4.74 12.15
CA ILE A 19 -15.03 5.41 13.45
C ILE A 19 -13.68 6.14 13.47
N ARG A 20 -13.71 7.45 13.77
CA ARG A 20 -12.49 8.26 13.85
C ARG A 20 -11.87 8.12 15.24
N GLY A 21 -10.56 8.29 15.31
CA GLY A 21 -9.81 8.26 16.55
C GLY A 21 -8.49 9.00 16.47
N GLN A 22 -7.74 8.93 17.56
CA GLN A 22 -6.44 9.58 17.72
C GLN A 22 -5.50 8.70 18.54
N ILE A 23 -4.22 8.62 18.14
CA ILE A 23 -3.17 7.99 18.94
C ILE A 23 -2.81 8.89 20.13
N LYS A 24 -2.85 8.37 21.35
CA LYS A 24 -2.59 9.15 22.58
C LYS A 24 -1.24 8.90 23.20
N LYS A 25 -0.82 7.64 23.36
CA LYS A 25 0.43 7.30 24.05
C LYS A 25 0.97 5.95 23.56
N ALA A 26 2.29 5.81 23.51
CA ALA A 26 2.95 4.52 23.36
C ALA A 26 2.77 3.66 24.61
N GLU A 27 2.45 2.39 24.41
CA GLU A 27 2.38 1.41 25.48
C GLU A 27 3.76 0.75 25.65
N SER A 28 4.15 0.46 26.89
CA SER A 28 5.47 -0.14 27.15
C SER A 28 5.54 -1.62 26.79
N LYS A 29 4.41 -2.33 26.84
CA LYS A 29 4.29 -3.74 26.50
C LYS A 29 2.91 -4.00 25.87
N PRO A 30 2.79 -4.78 24.78
CA PRO A 30 3.85 -5.27 23.91
C PRO A 30 4.49 -4.15 23.08
N GLU A 31 5.71 -4.38 22.57
CA GLU A 31 6.41 -3.36 21.77
C GLU A 31 5.61 -2.94 20.54
N GLY A 32 5.58 -1.64 20.27
CA GLY A 32 4.81 -1.07 19.16
C GLY A 32 3.30 -0.94 19.42
N SER A 33 2.82 -1.37 20.60
CA SER A 33 1.44 -1.11 21.00
C SER A 33 1.23 0.34 21.41
N PHE A 34 -0.01 0.79 21.27
CA PHE A 34 -0.38 2.18 21.57
C PHE A 34 -1.78 2.26 22.16
N ARG A 35 -2.00 3.29 22.96
CA ARG A 35 -3.32 3.69 23.41
C ARG A 35 -3.93 4.69 22.42
N GLY A 36 -5.05 4.32 21.81
CA GLY A 36 -5.86 5.21 20.97
C GLY A 36 -7.22 5.51 21.60
N THR A 37 -7.75 6.70 21.33
CA THR A 37 -9.14 7.07 21.69
C THR A 37 -9.99 7.18 20.44
N PHE A 38 -11.21 6.67 20.48
CA PHE A 38 -12.15 6.66 19.35
C PHE A 38 -13.46 7.35 19.72
N GLU A 39 -14.20 7.79 18.72
CA GLU A 39 -15.52 8.45 18.90
C GLU A 39 -16.58 7.51 19.46
N ASP A 40 -16.50 6.22 19.11
CA ASP A 40 -17.42 5.17 19.58
C ASP A 40 -16.63 3.87 19.82
N LYS A 41 -17.28 2.90 20.45
CA LYS A 41 -16.72 1.59 20.74
C LYS A 41 -16.44 0.81 19.45
N ILE A 42 -15.16 0.65 19.15
CA ILE A 42 -14.69 -0.20 18.04
C ILE A 42 -14.91 -1.68 18.34
N LYS A 43 -14.94 -2.51 17.30
CA LYS A 43 -14.99 -3.98 17.45
C LYS A 43 -13.59 -4.57 17.33
N MET A 44 -13.38 -5.73 17.95
CA MET A 44 -12.12 -6.47 17.82
C MET A 44 -11.87 -6.99 16.39
N SER A 45 -12.92 -7.07 15.56
CA SER A 45 -12.81 -7.44 14.15
C SER A 45 -12.42 -6.27 13.24
N ASP A 46 -12.40 -5.03 13.74
CA ASP A 46 -12.06 -3.87 12.94
C ASP A 46 -10.54 -3.77 12.71
N ILE A 47 -10.17 -3.31 11.51
CA ILE A 47 -8.80 -2.89 11.19
C ILE A 47 -8.71 -1.37 11.32
N VAL A 48 -7.67 -0.89 12.01
CA VAL A 48 -7.41 0.53 12.25
C VAL A 48 -6.35 1.03 11.28
N PHE A 49 -6.67 2.07 10.51
CA PHE A 49 -5.75 2.68 9.55
C PHE A 49 -5.26 4.05 10.01
N LEU A 50 -3.97 4.30 9.76
CA LEU A 50 -3.36 5.63 9.79
C LEU A 50 -3.04 6.04 8.34
N ARG A 51 -3.77 7.02 7.80
CA ARG A 51 -3.52 7.52 6.45
C ARG A 51 -2.43 8.60 6.49
N THR A 52 -1.34 8.34 5.80
CA THR A 52 -0.18 9.25 5.70
C THR A 52 0.20 9.50 4.24
N TRP A 53 1.12 10.43 4.01
CA TRP A 53 1.66 10.74 2.70
C TRP A 53 3.17 10.53 2.72
N VAL A 54 3.68 9.79 1.74
CA VAL A 54 5.12 9.56 1.56
C VAL A 54 5.54 10.24 0.26
N ARG A 55 6.69 10.93 0.29
CA ARG A 55 7.28 11.50 -0.92
C ARG A 55 7.95 10.39 -1.71
N VAL A 56 7.61 10.27 -2.99
CA VAL A 56 8.23 9.32 -3.90
C VAL A 56 9.15 10.11 -4.83
N GLU A 57 10.42 9.77 -4.83
CA GLU A 57 11.40 10.35 -5.75
C GLU A 57 11.26 9.72 -7.13
N ILE A 58 11.37 10.53 -8.18
CA ILE A 58 11.21 10.10 -9.57
C ILE A 58 12.59 9.93 -10.18
N GLU A 59 12.84 8.76 -10.75
CA GLU A 59 14.08 8.49 -11.48
C GLU A 59 14.15 9.36 -12.73
N LYS A 60 15.25 10.10 -12.89
CA LYS A 60 15.46 11.01 -14.03
C LYS A 60 15.98 10.23 -15.22
N PHE A 61 15.08 9.59 -15.94
CA PHE A 61 15.41 8.85 -17.16
C PHE A 61 15.03 9.64 -18.42
N TYR A 62 15.98 9.81 -19.33
CA TYR A 62 15.78 10.43 -20.65
C TYR A 62 16.46 9.61 -21.73
N ASN A 63 15.69 9.14 -22.72
CA ASN A 63 16.20 8.40 -23.87
C ASN A 63 15.56 8.93 -25.17
N PRO A 64 16.26 9.79 -25.94
CA PRO A 64 15.73 10.32 -27.19
C PRO A 64 15.67 9.23 -28.26
N ALA A 65 14.58 9.22 -29.05
CA ALA A 65 14.44 8.30 -30.17
C ALA A 65 15.31 8.74 -31.35
N THR A 66 16.42 8.04 -31.60
CA THR A 66 17.40 8.39 -32.65
C THR A 66 17.29 7.51 -33.91
N ASN A 67 16.16 6.85 -34.15
CA ASN A 67 16.01 5.87 -35.23
C ASN A 67 16.40 6.42 -36.62
N LEU A 68 16.09 7.69 -36.91
CA LEU A 68 16.39 8.32 -38.20
C LEU A 68 17.88 8.65 -38.38
N LEU A 69 18.61 8.82 -37.27
CA LEU A 69 20.05 9.07 -37.26
C LEU A 69 20.85 7.77 -37.45
N GLN A 70 20.21 6.60 -37.35
CA GLN A 70 20.89 5.32 -37.51
C GLN A 70 21.05 4.91 -38.98
N PRO A 71 22.14 4.19 -39.34
CA PRO A 71 22.32 3.59 -40.66
C PRO A 71 21.14 2.69 -41.04
N LYS A 72 20.81 2.60 -42.34
CA LYS A 72 19.62 1.87 -42.85
C LYS A 72 19.54 0.42 -42.32
N GLU A 73 20.67 -0.25 -42.14
CA GLU A 73 20.79 -1.61 -41.59
C GLU A 73 20.35 -1.72 -40.12
N ARG A 74 20.56 -0.68 -39.30
CA ARG A 74 20.24 -0.66 -37.86
C ARG A 74 18.89 -0.02 -37.54
N LYS A 75 18.23 0.60 -38.52
CA LYS A 75 16.89 1.19 -38.34
C LYS A 75 15.85 0.17 -37.88
N SER A 76 15.98 -1.09 -38.33
CA SER A 76 15.05 -2.18 -38.00
C SER A 76 15.28 -2.76 -36.59
N THR A 77 16.49 -2.66 -36.05
CA THR A 77 16.89 -3.24 -34.76
C THR A 77 16.83 -2.26 -33.58
N TRP A 78 16.52 -0.98 -33.84
CA TRP A 78 16.40 0.01 -32.77
C TRP A 78 15.23 -0.31 -31.84
N THR A 79 15.53 -0.58 -30.57
CA THR A 79 14.53 -0.84 -29.53
C THR A 79 14.68 0.20 -28.42
N LEU A 80 13.54 0.76 -28.01
CA LEU A 80 13.47 1.61 -26.82
C LEU A 80 13.48 0.73 -25.55
N ALA A 81 13.35 1.37 -24.38
CA ALA A 81 13.24 0.66 -23.11
C ALA A 81 12.15 -0.42 -23.18
N LYS A 82 12.51 -1.64 -22.74
CA LYS A 82 11.57 -2.77 -22.70
C LYS A 82 10.49 -2.52 -21.66
N THR A 83 9.28 -3.00 -21.95
CA THR A 83 8.19 -2.98 -20.96
C THR A 83 8.46 -3.99 -19.85
N ILE A 84 7.89 -3.73 -18.66
CA ILE A 84 7.96 -4.68 -17.53
C ILE A 84 7.47 -6.07 -17.94
N ARG A 85 6.44 -6.16 -18.79
CA ARG A 85 5.91 -7.44 -19.28
C ARG A 85 6.93 -8.21 -20.12
N GLN A 86 7.63 -7.54 -21.04
CA GLN A 86 8.67 -8.18 -21.86
C GLN A 86 9.80 -8.69 -20.98
N LEU A 87 10.28 -7.87 -20.04
CA LEU A 87 11.32 -8.27 -19.09
C LEU A 87 10.88 -9.47 -18.25
N LYS A 88 9.63 -9.52 -17.78
CA LYS A 88 9.12 -10.66 -17.03
C LYS A 88 9.10 -11.95 -17.86
N ILE A 89 8.71 -11.90 -19.13
CA ILE A 89 8.67 -13.07 -20.01
C ILE A 89 10.10 -13.57 -20.31
N GLU A 90 11.02 -12.65 -20.63
CA GLU A 90 12.41 -13.00 -20.94
C GLU A 90 13.15 -13.61 -19.74
N ASN A 91 12.81 -13.17 -18.53
CA ASN A 91 13.39 -13.68 -17.29
C ASN A 91 12.55 -14.81 -16.64
N ASP A 92 11.51 -15.32 -17.32
CA ASP A 92 10.57 -16.33 -16.81
C ASP A 92 9.99 -16.02 -15.41
N ILE A 93 9.72 -14.75 -15.13
CA ILE A 93 9.17 -14.29 -13.85
C ILE A 93 7.65 -14.36 -13.88
N LYS A 94 7.08 -15.31 -13.13
CA LYS A 94 5.65 -15.40 -12.85
C LYS A 94 5.33 -14.67 -11.55
N VAL A 95 4.36 -13.76 -11.58
CA VAL A 95 3.89 -13.04 -10.39
C VAL A 95 2.59 -13.68 -9.93
N GLU A 96 2.62 -14.30 -8.75
CA GLU A 96 1.43 -14.82 -8.10
C GLU A 96 0.78 -13.72 -7.25
N PRO A 97 -0.52 -13.43 -7.43
CA PRO A 97 -1.20 -12.45 -6.60
C PRO A 97 -1.39 -12.99 -5.17
N ASN A 98 -1.23 -12.11 -4.17
CA ASN A 98 -1.59 -12.46 -2.79
C ASN A 98 -3.11 -12.71 -2.72
N PRO A 99 -3.57 -13.89 -2.26
CA PRO A 99 -5.01 -14.20 -2.15
C PRO A 99 -5.79 -13.20 -1.29
N ASP A 100 -5.17 -12.62 -0.25
CA ASP A 100 -5.84 -11.64 0.63
C ASP A 100 -6.18 -10.31 -0.06
N HIS A 101 -5.53 -10.01 -1.20
CA HIS A 101 -5.81 -8.80 -1.97
C HIS A 101 -6.94 -8.99 -2.98
N LEU A 102 -7.33 -10.23 -3.27
CA LEU A 102 -8.35 -10.54 -4.26
C LEU A 102 -9.72 -10.29 -3.66
N TYR A 103 -10.60 -9.62 -4.42
CA TYR A 103 -12.00 -9.47 -4.03
C TYR A 103 -12.67 -10.84 -3.98
N THR A 104 -13.47 -11.05 -2.94
CA THR A 104 -14.25 -12.27 -2.71
C THR A 104 -15.71 -11.92 -2.45
N ASP A 105 -16.60 -12.88 -2.68
CA ASP A 105 -18.02 -12.70 -2.39
C ASP A 105 -18.28 -12.71 -0.88
N ILE A 106 -19.00 -11.70 -0.40
CA ILE A 106 -19.25 -11.50 1.04
C ILE A 106 -20.72 -11.77 1.35
N HIS A 107 -21.00 -12.92 1.97
CA HIS A 107 -22.34 -13.26 2.49
C HIS A 107 -22.50 -12.80 3.95
N ARG A 108 -23.30 -11.75 4.17
CA ARG A 108 -23.55 -11.19 5.51
C ARG A 108 -24.75 -11.89 6.17
N ARG A 109 -24.56 -12.35 7.40
CA ARG A 109 -25.65 -12.89 8.24
C ARG A 109 -26.43 -11.76 8.90
N GLU A 110 -27.72 -11.98 9.14
CA GLU A 110 -28.55 -11.06 9.90
C GLU A 110 -28.00 -10.89 11.33
N LYS A 111 -27.96 -9.65 11.81
CA LYS A 111 -27.38 -9.33 13.11
C LYS A 111 -28.48 -9.18 14.16
N VAL A 112 -28.61 -10.20 15.02
CA VAL A 112 -29.52 -10.16 16.18
C VAL A 112 -28.81 -9.48 17.36
N PHE A 113 -29.48 -8.51 17.98
CA PHE A 113 -28.99 -7.81 19.17
C PHE A 113 -29.63 -8.41 20.42
N LYS A 114 -28.92 -8.35 21.55
CA LYS A 114 -29.52 -8.72 22.84
C LYS A 114 -30.62 -7.70 23.19
N PRO A 115 -31.76 -8.15 23.74
CA PRO A 115 -32.78 -7.25 24.25
C PRO A 115 -32.26 -6.36 25.38
#